data_AF-A0A2H9MHJ9-F1
#
_entry.id   AF-A0A2H9MHJ9-F1
#
_cell.length_a   1.000
_cell.length_b   1.000
_cell.length_c   1.000
_cell.angle_alpha   90.00
_cell.angle_beta   90.00
_cell.angle_gamma   90.00
#
_symmetry.space_group_name_H-M   'P 1'
#
loop_
_entity.id
_entity.type
_entity.pdbx_description
1 polymer ?
#
loop_
_entity_poly.entity_id
_entity_poly.type
_entity_poly.pdbx_seq_one_letter_code
_entity_poly.pdbx_strand_id
1 'polypeptide(L)' 'MIRAVIDINVLISAFIAYGKPRKVLDKVFTGKIRLLTSPTILMEFEEVLSREKFGLTRAQVQKIVSLL' A
#
# COMPACT_ATOMS: atom_id res chain seq x y z
N MET A 1 -17.76 7.48 -8.05
CA MET A 1 -16.37 7.33 -7.54
C MET A 1 -16.42 6.45 -6.30
N ILE A 2 -15.68 5.35 -6.27
CA ILE A 2 -15.69 4.42 -5.13
C ILE A 2 -14.76 4.97 -4.05
N ARG A 3 -15.22 4.97 -2.79
CA ARG A 3 -14.38 5.27 -1.62
C ARG A 3 -14.20 3.97 -0.85
N ALA A 4 -12.96 3.61 -0.54
CA ALA A 4 -12.68 2.34 0.12
C ALA A 4 -11.50 2.46 1.08
N VAL A 5 -11.65 1.85 2.24
CA VAL A 5 -10.50 1.41 3.05
C VAL A 5 -10.05 0.08 2.45
N ILE A 6 -8.77 -0.04 2.16
CA ILE A 6 -8.19 -1.24 1.55
C ILE A 6 -7.42 -1.97 2.64
N ASP A 7 -7.65 -3.28 2.74
CA ASP A 7 -6.91 -4.14 3.67
C ASP A 7 -5.39 -4.01 3.43
N ILE A 8 -4.63 -3.95 4.51
CA ILE A 8 -3.18 -3.74 4.46
C ILE A 8 -2.47 -4.88 3.74
N ASN A 9 -2.93 -6.13 3.87
CA ASN A 9 -2.35 -7.24 3.13
C ASN A 9 -2.56 -7.09 1.62
N VAL A 10 -3.67 -6.48 1.19
CA VAL A 10 -3.90 -6.17 -0.24
C VAL A 10 -2.95 -5.07 -0.71
N LEU A 11 -2.76 -4.00 0.07
CA LEU A 11 -1.79 -2.95 -0.26
C LEU A 11 -0.37 -3.49 -0.34
N ILE A 12 0.06 -4.27 0.66
CA ILE A 12 1.39 -4.90 0.69
C ILE A 12 1.60 -5.82 -0.50
N SER A 13 0.62 -6.70 -0.77
CA SER A 13 0.68 -7.58 -1.93
C SER A 13 0.74 -6.80 -3.24
N ALA A 14 0.09 -5.64 -3.32
CA ALA A 14 0.11 -4.79 -4.51
C ALA A 14 1.45 -4.10 -4.74
N PHE A 15 2.17 -3.72 -3.68
CA PHE A 15 3.50 -3.11 -3.80
C PHE A 15 4.62 -4.13 -4.02
N ILE A 16 4.54 -5.30 -3.39
CA ILE A 16 5.62 -6.29 -3.36
C ILE A 16 5.50 -7.34 -4.47
N ALA A 17 4.28 -7.70 -4.86
CA ALA A 17 4.03 -8.76 -5.84
C ALA A 17 3.30 -8.26 -7.09
N TYR A 18 3.40 -9.07 -8.14
CA TYR A 18 2.62 -8.90 -9.37
C TYR A 18 1.36 -9.75 -9.29
N GLY A 19 0.18 -9.19 -9.63
CA GLY A 19 -1.07 -9.95 -9.60
C GLY A 19 -2.33 -9.10 -9.46
N LYS A 20 -3.44 -9.74 -9.07
CA LYS A 20 -4.75 -9.07 -8.85
C LYS A 20 -4.68 -7.86 -7.91
N PRO A 21 -3.89 -7.87 -6.81
CA PRO A 21 -3.74 -6.69 -5.94
C PRO A 21 -3.15 -5.47 -6.66
N ARG A 22 -2.25 -5.65 -7.64
CA ARG A 22 -1.69 -4.54 -8.42
C ARG A 22 -2.76 -3.72 -9.15
N LYS A 23 -3.79 -4.40 -9.67
CA LYS A 23 -4.94 -3.76 -10.32
C LYS A 23 -5.74 -2.86 -9.36
N VAL A 24 -5.63 -3.09 -8.06
CA VAL A 24 -6.26 -2.24 -7.04
C VAL A 24 -5.47 -0.92 -6.93
N LEU A 25 -4.14 -0.97 -6.84
CA LEU A 25 -3.29 0.23 -6.90
C LEU A 25 -3.49 1.03 -8.18
N ASP A 26 -3.58 0.36 -9.34
CA ASP A 26 -3.84 1.05 -10.61
C ASP A 26 -5.16 1.83 -10.57
N LYS A 27 -6.22 1.26 -9.98
CA LYS A 27 -7.51 1.94 -9.81
C LYS A 27 -7.44 3.09 -8.81
N VAL A 28 -6.58 3.00 -7.79
CA VAL A 28 -6.33 4.10 -6.84
C VAL A 28 -5.59 5.24 -7.55
N PHE A 29 -4.49 4.94 -8.23
CA PHE A 29 -3.67 5.95 -8.93
C PHE A 29 -4.39 6.58 -10.13
N THR A 30 -5.29 5.86 -10.80
CA THR A 30 -6.15 6.42 -11.86
C THR A 30 -7.38 7.17 -11.33
N GLY A 31 -7.54 7.30 -10.00
CA GLY A 31 -8.65 8.02 -9.37
C GLY A 31 -10.01 7.32 -9.43
N LYS A 32 -10.07 6.07 -9.91
CA LYS A 32 -11.31 5.26 -9.93
C LYS A 32 -11.74 4.85 -8.53
N ILE A 33 -10.76 4.62 -7.64
CA ILE A 33 -10.95 4.40 -6.21
C ILE A 33 -10.24 5.53 -5.46
N ARG A 34 -10.99 6.22 -4.60
CA ARG A 34 -10.41 7.09 -3.58
C ARG A 34 -10.05 6.23 -2.37
N LEU A 35 -8.76 6.00 -2.18
CA LEU A 35 -8.25 5.33 -0.98
C LEU A 35 -8.56 6.19 0.25
N LEU A 36 -9.13 5.54 1.27
CA LEU A 36 -9.30 6.12 2.60
C LEU A 36 -8.26 5.48 3.51
N THR A 37 -7.45 6.33 4.15
CA THR A 37 -6.39 5.93 5.08
C THR A 37 -6.43 6.80 6.34
N SER A 38 -5.68 6.41 7.36
CA SER A 38 -5.49 7.14 8.62
C SER A 38 -4.03 6.98 9.06
N PRO A 39 -3.54 7.81 10.00
CA PRO A 39 -2.19 7.65 10.54
C PRO A 39 -1.93 6.23 11.07
N THR A 40 -2.92 5.60 11.72
CA THR A 40 -2.82 4.23 12.22
C THR A 40 -2.63 3.20 11.11
N ILE A 41 -3.38 3.32 10.01
CA ILE A 41 -3.25 2.42 8.85
C ILE A 41 -1.88 2.59 8.19
N LEU A 42 -1.38 3.82 8.06
CA LEU A 42 -0.06 4.08 7.49
C LEU A 42 1.07 3.55 8.37
N MET A 43 0.95 3.66 9.70
CA MET A 43 1.92 3.09 10.64
C MET A 43 1.99 1.57 10.55
N GLU A 44 0.84 0.89 10.52
CA GLU A 44 0.81 -0.58 10.37
C GLU A 44 1.38 -1.00 9.00
N PHE A 45 1.03 -0.28 7.93
CA PHE A 45 1.58 -0.53 6.61
C PHE A 45 3.11 -0.38 6.57
N GLU A 46 3.65 0.68 7.19
CA GLU A 46 5.10 0.89 7.33
C GLU A 46 5.77 -0.23 8.13
N GLU A 47 5.19 -0.61 9.27
CA GLU A 47 5.71 -1.66 10.14
C GLU A 47 5.81 -3.00 9.39
N VAL A 48 4.76 -3.37 8.66
CA VAL A 48 4.73 -4.64 7.94
C VAL A 48 5.71 -4.61 6.76
N LEU A 49 5.82 -3.51 6.01
CA LEU A 49 6.80 -3.37 4.93
C LEU A 49 8.26 -3.42 5.43
N SER A 50 8.49 -3.04 6.68
CA SER A 50 9.83 -3.05 7.30
C SER A 50 10.29 -4.44 7.74
N ARG A 51 9.44 -5.48 7.61
CA ARG A 51 9.81 -6.86 7.97
C ARG A 51 10.87 -7.41 7.02
N GLU A 52 11.90 -8.05 7.57
CA GLU A 52 13.07 -8.55 6.84
C GLU A 52 12.74 -9.42 5.62
N LYS A 53 11.66 -10.20 5.68
CA LYS A 53 11.18 -11.07 4.59
C LYS A 53 10.91 -10.33 3.27
N PHE A 54 10.76 -9.01 3.30
CA PHE A 54 10.51 -8.20 2.11
C PHE A 54 11.79 -7.55 1.54
N GLY A 55 12.91 -7.59 2.27
CA GLY A 55 14.21 -7.11 1.79
C GLY A 55 14.25 -5.63 1.41
N LEU A 56 13.35 -4.80 1.97
CA LEU A 56 13.28 -3.37 1.68
C LEU A 56 14.16 -2.57 2.65
N THR A 57 14.91 -1.61 2.12
CA THR A 57 15.59 -0.61 2.95
C THR A 57 14.59 0.38 3.54
N ARG A 58 14.94 1.01 4.67
CA ARG A 58 14.12 2.07 5.28
C ARG A 58 13.73 3.17 4.29
N ALA A 59 14.67 3.58 3.42
CA ALA A 59 14.41 4.59 2.40
C ALA A 59 13.36 4.14 1.36
N GLN A 60 13.38 2.85 0.97
CA GLN A 60 12.37 2.29 0.07
C GLN A 60 11.00 2.22 0.74
N VAL A 61 10.93 1.80 2.01
CA VAL A 61 9.68 1.77 2.77
C VAL A 61 9.06 3.17 2.85
N GLN A 62 9.84 4.17 3.25
CA GLN A 62 9.38 5.56 3.36
C GLN A 62 8.86 6.11 2.02
N LYS A 63 9.55 5.80 0.92
CA LYS A 63 9.10 6.17 -0.43
C LYS A 63 7.78 5.48 -0.81
N ILE A 64 7.55 4.24 -0.39
CA ILE A 64 6.30 3.53 -0.66
C ILE A 64 5.15 4.12 0.14
N VAL A 65 5.36 4.39 1.44
CA VAL A 65 4.36 4.97 2.33
C VAL A 65 3.93 6.37 1.85
N SER A 66 4.86 7.17 1.34
CA SER A 66 4.55 8.52 0.82
C SER A 66 3.71 8.55 -0.47
N LEU A 67 3.40 7.40 -1.08
CA LEU A 67 2.55 7.31 -2.27
C LEU A 67 1.06 7.17 -1.93
N LEU A 68 0.71 6.96 -0.66
CA LEU A 68 -0.65 6.73 -0.16
C LEU A 68 -1.16 7.96 0.61
#